data_AF-A0A353ZQV6-F1
#
_entry.id   AF-A0A353ZQV6-F1
#
_cell.length_a   1.000
_cell.length_b   1.000
_cell.length_c   1.000
_cell.angle_alpha   90.00
_cell.angle_beta   90.00
_cell.angle_gamma   90.00
#
_symmetry.space_group_name_H-M   'P 1'
#
loop_
_entity.id
_entity.type
_entity.pdbx_description
1 polymer ?
#
loop_
_entity_poly.entity_id
_entity_poly.type
_entity_poly.pdbx_seq_one_letter_code
_entity_poly.pdbx_strand_id
1 'polypeptide(L)'
;MAGHFELVDAPDGGYRVRMLDSSGSLMAISVTFPTKRAAVAGVEMAREIAGTGLIRDCSSNGAGTLIQDRVHSTSSAKESAARRGKTPSGTGRAAVRG
;
A
#
# COMPACT_ATOMS: atom_id res chain seq x y z
N MET A 1 -2.82 -19.20 6.13
CA MET A 1 -2.10 -19.10 7.43
C MET A 1 -1.13 -17.93 7.33
N ALA A 2 -0.84 -17.21 8.40
CA ALA A 2 0.15 -16.13 8.34
C ALA A 2 1.58 -16.72 8.31
N GLY A 3 2.51 -16.02 7.66
CA GLY A 3 3.94 -16.30 7.78
C GLY A 3 4.48 -16.03 9.19
N HIS A 4 5.77 -16.29 9.41
CA HIS A 4 6.43 -16.09 10.71
C HIS A 4 7.82 -15.47 10.58
N PHE A 5 8.33 -14.98 11.71
CA PHE A 5 9.69 -14.43 11.82
C PHE A 5 10.59 -15.43 12.55
N GLU A 6 11.83 -15.57 12.10
CA GLU A 6 12.87 -16.38 12.74
C GLU A 6 14.06 -15.49 13.11
N LEU A 7 14.60 -15.66 14.32
CA LEU A 7 15.85 -15.04 14.74
C LEU A 7 17.00 -16.01 14.49
N VAL A 8 18.01 -15.58 13.73
CA VAL A 8 19.19 -16.39 13.38
C VAL A 8 20.48 -15.64 13.72
N ASP A 9 21.56 -16.37 13.93
CA ASP A 9 22.88 -15.77 14.09
C ASP A 9 23.35 -15.17 12.75
N ALA A 10 24.02 -14.01 12.82
CA ALA A 10 24.61 -13.40 11.65
C ALA A 10 26.02 -13.99 11.38
N PRO A 11 26.48 -14.06 10.11
CA PRO A 11 27.79 -14.63 9.77
C PRO A 11 28.98 -13.90 10.42
N ASP A 12 28.81 -12.62 10.71
CA ASP A 12 29.78 -11.69 11.27
C ASP A 12 29.60 -11.46 12.78
N GLY A 13 28.71 -12.22 13.42
CA GLY A 13 28.31 -12.03 14.81
C GLY A 13 27.09 -11.11 14.97
N GLY A 14 26.38 -11.26 16.09
CA GLY A 14 25.07 -10.63 16.28
C GLY A 14 23.94 -11.47 15.66
N TYR A 15 22.83 -10.83 15.32
CA TYR A 15 21.57 -11.51 14.98
C TYR A 15 20.88 -10.90 13.75
N ARG A 16 20.28 -11.73 12.91
CA ARG A 16 19.37 -11.31 11.83
C ARG A 16 17.99 -11.89 12.05
N VAL A 17 17.00 -11.25 11.45
CA VAL A 17 15.62 -11.74 11.40
C VAL A 17 15.31 -12.17 9.98
N ARG A 18 14.77 -13.37 9.81
CA ARG A 18 14.21 -13.87 8.56
C ARG A 18 12.69 -13.78 8.63
N MET A 19 12.06 -13.35 7.55
CA MET A 19 10.61 -13.40 7.37
C MET A 19 10.28 -14.49 6.36
N LEU A 20 9.41 -15.41 6.74
CA LEU A 20 8.97 -16.52 5.88
C LEU A 20 7.49 -16.41 5.61
N ASP A 21 7.06 -16.82 4.41
CA ASP A 21 5.64 -16.96 4.10
C ASP A 21 5.05 -18.22 4.75
N SER A 22 3.75 -18.46 4.53
CA SER A 22 3.06 -19.62 5.10
C SER A 22 3.53 -20.99 4.57
N SER A 23 4.27 -21.01 3.46
CA SER A 23 4.88 -22.22 2.90
C SER A 23 6.27 -22.49 3.47
N GLY A 24 6.83 -21.56 4.26
CA GLY A 24 8.21 -21.60 4.71
C GLY A 24 9.20 -21.04 3.69
N SER A 25 8.75 -20.31 2.67
CA SER A 25 9.64 -19.66 1.70
C SER A 25 10.16 -18.34 2.25
N LEU A 26 11.46 -18.09 2.09
CA LEU A 26 12.11 -16.87 2.58
C LEU A 26 11.65 -15.64 1.78
N MET A 27 11.09 -14.65 2.46
CA MET A 27 10.65 -13.39 1.86
C MET A 27 11.64 -12.26 2.08
N ALA A 28 12.23 -12.16 3.27
CA ALA A 28 13.16 -11.09 3.62
C ALA A 28 14.17 -11.53 4.68
N ILE A 29 15.32 -10.85 4.70
CA ILE A 29 16.30 -10.92 5.78
C ILE A 29 16.64 -9.50 6.22
N SER A 30 16.66 -9.28 7.54
CA SER A 30 17.04 -7.98 8.09
C SER A 30 18.54 -7.72 7.98
N VAL A 31 18.92 -6.48 8.28
CA VAL A 31 20.29 -6.14 8.67
C VAL A 31 20.73 -6.92 9.91
N THR A 32 22.04 -6.95 10.18
CA THR A 32 22.59 -7.49 11.43
C THR A 32 22.30 -6.54 12.60
N PHE A 33 21.67 -7.07 13.64
CA PHE A 33 21.47 -6.42 14.93
C PHE A 33 22.52 -6.89 15.93
N PRO A 34 23.01 -6.00 16.82
CA PRO A 34 24.03 -6.38 17.81
C PRO A 34 23.49 -7.25 18.94
N THR A 35 22.17 -7.23 19.20
CA THR A 35 21.54 -7.99 20.30
C THR A 35 20.18 -8.55 19.89
N LYS A 36 19.75 -9.62 20.56
CA LYS A 36 18.41 -10.21 20.34
C LYS A 36 17.29 -9.20 20.63
N ARG A 37 17.44 -8.35 21.65
CA ARG A 37 16.46 -7.31 22.00
C ARG A 37 16.32 -6.27 20.88
N ALA A 38 17.43 -5.85 20.27
CA ALA A 38 17.40 -4.94 19.13
C ALA A 38 16.70 -5.56 17.92
N ALA A 39 16.91 -6.86 17.66
CA ALA A 39 16.21 -7.58 16.60
C ALA A 39 14.69 -7.66 16.85
N VAL A 40 14.26 -7.94 18.09
CA VAL A 40 12.83 -7.96 18.46
C VAL A 40 12.19 -6.59 18.26
N ALA A 41 12.84 -5.51 18.70
CA ALA A 41 12.36 -4.15 18.45
C ALA A 41 12.24 -3.83 16.96
N GLY A 42 13.18 -4.34 16.13
CA GLY A 42 13.09 -4.25 14.67
C GLY A 42 11.85 -4.94 14.09
N VAL A 43 11.47 -6.10 14.63
CA VAL A 43 10.24 -6.81 14.23
C VAL A 43 8.99 -6.04 14.63
N GLU A 44 8.95 -5.45 15.81
CA GLU A 44 7.82 -4.62 16.26
C GLU A 44 7.59 -3.45 15.29
N MET A 45 8.65 -2.72 14.94
CA MET A 45 8.58 -1.66 13.93
C MET A 45 8.16 -2.18 12.55
N ALA A 46 8.69 -3.33 12.12
CA ALA A 46 8.31 -3.92 10.84
C ALA A 46 6.81 -4.27 10.79
N ARG A 47 6.24 -4.78 11.89
CA ARG A 47 4.81 -5.10 12.00
C ARG A 47 3.93 -3.86 11.89
N GLU A 48 4.35 -2.74 12.46
CA GLU A 48 3.64 -1.46 12.34
C GLU A 48 3.57 -0.98 10.89
N ILE A 49 4.65 -1.15 10.13
CA ILE A 49 4.74 -0.66 8.74
C ILE A 49 4.11 -1.65 7.75
N ALA A 50 4.20 -2.96 7.97
CA ALA A 50 3.85 -3.99 6.99
C ALA A 50 2.39 -3.95 6.50
N GLY A 51 1.46 -3.43 7.31
CA GLY A 51 0.05 -3.32 6.92
C GLY A 51 -0.30 -2.09 6.10
N THR A 52 0.49 -1.00 6.17
CA THR A 52 0.10 0.33 5.65
C THR A 52 1.21 1.07 4.93
N GLY A 53 2.45 0.55 4.95
CA GLY A 53 3.61 1.21 4.39
C GLY A 53 3.54 1.31 2.87
N LEU A 54 3.72 2.52 2.33
CA LEU A 54 3.85 2.73 0.88
C LEU A 54 5.19 2.18 0.39
N ILE A 55 5.17 1.54 -0.79
CA ILE A 55 6.39 1.04 -1.43
C ILE A 55 6.97 2.15 -2.31
N ARG A 56 8.25 2.45 -2.08
CA ARG A 56 9.03 3.37 -2.92
C ARG A 56 10.00 2.58 -3.78
N ASP A 57 9.98 2.81 -5.09
CA ASP A 57 10.91 2.19 -6.03
C ASP A 57 12.27 2.89 -5.99
N CYS A 58 13.23 2.24 -5.33
CA CYS A 58 14.62 2.68 -5.27
C CYS A 58 15.53 1.87 -6.21
N SER A 59 14.97 1.15 -7.20
CA SER A 59 15.75 0.50 -8.25
C SER A 59 16.39 1.53 -9.20
N SER A 60 17.34 1.08 -10.03
CA SER A 60 18.11 1.96 -10.93
C SER A 60 17.24 2.80 -11.89
N ASN A 61 16.04 2.32 -12.24
CA ASN A 61 15.11 3.05 -13.11
C ASN A 61 13.88 3.61 -12.34
N GLY A 62 13.81 3.41 -11.02
CA GLY A 62 12.65 3.75 -10.21
C GLY A 62 12.62 5.21 -9.76
N ALA A 63 13.78 5.86 -9.63
CA ALA A 63 13.94 7.27 -9.24
C ALA A 63 13.14 7.69 -7.99
N GLY A 64 12.87 6.77 -7.06
CA GLY A 64 12.11 7.05 -5.83
C GLY A 64 10.60 7.22 -6.05
N THR A 65 10.08 6.77 -7.19
CA THR A 65 8.64 6.77 -7.49
C THR A 65 7.87 5.89 -6.51
N LEU A 66 6.64 6.27 -6.17
CA LEU A 66 5.78 5.43 -5.33
C LEU A 66 5.15 4.35 -6.20
N ILE A 67 5.35 3.09 -5.83
CA ILE A 67 4.64 1.95 -6.40
C ILE A 67 3.27 1.94 -5.72
N GLN A 68 2.31 2.65 -6.32
CA GLN A 68 0.91 2.53 -5.93
C GLN A 68 0.32 1.33 -6.66
N ASP A 69 -0.06 0.32 -5.89
CA ASP A 69 -0.96 -0.69 -6.42
C ASP A 69 -2.30 0.00 -6.64
N ARG A 70 -2.76 0.08 -7.90
CA ARG A 70 -4.04 0.71 -8.25
C ARG A 70 -5.20 -0.21 -7.87
N VAL A 71 -5.19 -0.69 -6.64
CA VAL A 71 -6.19 -1.60 -6.11
C VAL A 71 -7.01 -0.76 -5.13
N HIS A 72 -8.14 -0.29 -5.66
CA HIS A 72 -9.21 0.52 -5.04
C HIS A 72 -9.18 2.04 -5.32
N SER A 73 -9.66 2.39 -6.51
CA SER A 73 -10.58 3.54 -6.65
C SER A 73 -11.83 3.13 -7.41
N THR A 74 -12.48 2.04 -6.99
CA THR A 74 -13.88 1.76 -7.32
C THR A 74 -14.80 2.33 -6.25
N SER A 75 -14.62 3.61 -5.92
CA SER A 75 -15.61 4.39 -5.16
C SER A 75 -16.07 5.61 -5.96
N SER A 76 -16.46 5.44 -7.23
CA SER A 76 -17.34 6.42 -7.88
C SER A 76 -18.05 5.89 -9.12
N ALA A 77 -18.78 4.78 -8.99
CA ALA A 77 -19.89 4.49 -9.92
C ALA A 77 -21.22 5.08 -9.41
N LYS A 78 -21.25 5.64 -8.18
CA LYS A 78 -22.48 6.17 -7.56
C LYS A 78 -22.53 7.70 -7.42
N GLU A 79 -21.48 8.44 -7.78
CA GLU A 79 -21.51 9.93 -7.77
C GLU A 79 -21.88 10.53 -9.14
N SER A 80 -21.69 9.79 -10.24
CA SER A 80 -22.01 10.29 -11.59
C SER A 80 -23.53 10.34 -11.88
N ALA A 81 -24.37 9.73 -11.06
CA ALA A 81 -25.82 9.74 -11.23
C ALA A 81 -26.50 11.00 -10.66
N ALA A 82 -25.85 11.74 -9.77
CA ALA A 82 -26.48 12.89 -9.08
C ALA A 82 -26.35 14.23 -9.84
N ARG A 83 -25.57 14.30 -10.93
CA ARG A 83 -25.36 15.53 -11.72
C ARG A 83 -26.07 15.56 -13.07
N ARG A 84 -26.96 14.59 -13.35
CA ARG A 84 -27.71 14.50 -14.62
C ARG A 84 -29.21 14.69 -14.39
N GLY A 85 -29.58 15.82 -13.81
CA GLY A 85 -30.97 16.13 -13.47
C GLY A 85 -31.22 17.61 -13.24
N LYS A 86 -30.80 18.47 -14.18
CA LYS A 86 -31.31 19.84 -14.24
C LYS A 86 -31.43 20.28 -15.69
N THR A 87 -32.52 19.86 -16.32
CA THR A 87 -32.98 20.40 -17.61
C THR A 87 -33.74 21.70 -17.30
N PRO A 88 -33.28 22.90 -17.70
CA PRO A 88 -34.15 24.05 -17.71
C PRO A 88 -35.18 23.85 -18.83
N SER A 89 -36.43 23.74 -18.40
CA SER A 89 -37.64 23.74 -19.22
C SER A 89 -37.72 24.98 -20.11
N GLY A 90 -38.21 24.77 -21.33
CA GLY A 90 -38.15 25.74 -22.41
C GLY A 90 -39.01 26.99 -22.22
N THR A 91 -38.53 28.08 -22.81
CA THR A 91 -39.32 29.27 -23.10
C THR A 91 -39.70 29.21 -24.58
N GLY A 92 -40.99 28.99 -24.82
CA GLY A 92 -41.60 28.90 -26.15
C GLY A 92 -41.51 30.21 -26.93
N ARG A 93 -41.49 30.05 -28.26
CA ARG A 93 -41.37 31.08 -29.29
C ARG A 93 -42.56 32.05 -29.38
N ALA A 94 -42.25 33.21 -29.94
CA ALA A 94 -43.15 34.29 -30.36
C ALA A 94 -44.23 33.87 -31.39
N ALA A 95 -45.37 34.57 -31.36
CA ALA A 95 -46.20 34.86 -32.53
C ALA A 95 -47.12 36.08 -32.30
N VAL A 96 -47.44 36.73 -33.41
CA VAL A 96 -48.08 38.04 -33.61
C VAL A 96 -49.61 37.92 -33.80
N ARG A 97 -50.28 39.09 -33.71
CA ARG A 97 -51.62 39.50 -34.22
C ARG A 97 -52.84 39.40 -33.28
N GLY A 98 -53.56 40.52 -33.28
CA GLY A 98 -54.84 40.81 -32.65
C GLY A 98 -55.03 42.32 -32.65
#